data_AF-I4I0N1-F1
#
_entry.id   AF-I4I0N1-F1
#
_cell.length_a   1.000
_cell.length_b   1.000
_cell.length_c   1.000
_cell.angle_alpha   90.00
_cell.angle_beta   90.00
_cell.angle_gamma   90.00
#
_symmetry.space_group_name_H-M   'P 1'
#
loop_
_entity.id
_entity.type
_entity.pdbx_description
1 polymer ?
#
loop_
_entity_poly.entity_id
_entity_poly.type
_entity_poly.pdbx_seq_one_letter_code
_entity_poly.pdbx_strand_id
1 'polypeptide(L)'
;MSETFVIPAMGWLPDYPDIRDVTFQSERVPSKLQALGQPSVKQMLAKVGATTSAPAALPASVDLRPWCSPIEDQKNIGSCTAHAGVGLVEYFERRAFGKHLDASRLFLYKVTRNLLHWTGDTGAFLRSTMYALTLFGVPPEEY
;
A
#
# COMPACT_ATOMS: atom_id res chain seq x y z
N MET A 1 -6.51 -35.16 -14.00
CA MET A 1 -5.35 -34.78 -13.18
C MET A 1 -5.82 -33.64 -12.30
N SER A 2 -5.92 -33.84 -10.98
CA SER A 2 -6.31 -32.79 -10.06
C SER A 2 -5.16 -31.81 -9.93
N GLU A 3 -5.31 -30.59 -10.45
CA GLU A 3 -4.37 -29.50 -10.18
C GLU A 3 -4.24 -29.34 -8.67
N THR A 4 -3.05 -29.59 -8.15
CA THR A 4 -2.78 -29.40 -6.72
C THR A 4 -2.67 -27.90 -6.52
N PHE A 5 -3.68 -27.30 -5.89
CA PHE A 5 -3.68 -25.88 -5.57
C PHE A 5 -2.60 -25.64 -4.49
N VAL A 6 -1.40 -25.27 -4.92
CA VAL A 6 -0.31 -24.89 -4.01
C VAL A 6 -0.66 -23.51 -3.48
N ILE A 7 -0.98 -23.42 -2.18
CA ILE A 7 -1.13 -22.12 -1.52
C ILE A 7 0.27 -21.48 -1.53
N PRO A 8 0.45 -20.34 -2.23
CA PRO A 8 1.76 -19.71 -2.29
C PRO A 8 2.19 -19.23 -0.90
N ALA A 9 3.51 -19.11 -0.69
CA ALA A 9 4.06 -18.60 0.54
C ALA A 9 3.53 -17.18 0.81
N MET A 10 2.79 -17.01 1.91
CA MET A 10 2.43 -15.68 2.40
C MET A 10 3.64 -15.08 3.12
N GLY A 11 3.80 -13.77 3.06
CA GLY A 11 4.90 -13.06 3.73
C GLY A 11 4.47 -11.90 4.61
N TRP A 12 3.19 -11.79 4.93
CA TRP A 12 2.74 -10.74 5.85
C TRP A 12 3.14 -11.08 7.28
N LEU A 13 3.69 -10.08 7.97
CA LEU A 13 3.95 -10.12 9.40
C LEU A 13 3.15 -9.02 10.13
N PRO A 14 2.68 -9.27 11.36
CA PRO A 14 1.87 -8.31 12.11
C PRO A 14 2.70 -7.08 12.51
N ASP A 15 2.21 -5.89 12.17
CA ASP A 15 2.85 -4.63 12.52
C ASP A 15 2.85 -4.43 14.05
N TYR A 16 4.00 -4.02 14.60
CA TYR A 16 4.05 -3.55 15.98
C TYR A 16 3.39 -2.17 16.12
N PRO A 17 2.74 -1.85 17.24
CA PRO A 17 2.17 -0.52 17.46
C PRO A 17 3.26 0.56 17.47
N ASP A 18 2.95 1.75 16.94
CA ASP A 18 3.79 2.95 17.08
C ASP A 18 2.95 4.15 17.50
N ILE A 19 3.40 4.87 18.52
CA ILE A 19 2.74 6.09 19.02
C ILE A 19 2.69 7.22 17.98
N ARG A 20 3.44 7.10 16.88
CA ARG A 20 3.50 8.05 15.77
C ARG A 20 2.49 7.73 14.67
N ASP A 21 1.79 6.60 14.74
CA ASP A 21 0.79 6.22 13.74
C ASP A 21 -0.34 7.26 13.67
N VAL A 22 -0.66 7.69 12.45
CA VAL A 22 -1.70 8.70 12.19
C VAL A 22 -3.04 8.01 11.92
N THR A 23 -4.11 8.58 12.46
CA THR A 23 -5.48 8.14 12.23
C THR A 23 -6.23 9.18 11.40
N PHE A 24 -7.44 8.82 10.96
CA PHE A 24 -8.33 9.74 10.25
C PHE A 24 -8.72 10.99 11.08
N GLN A 25 -8.53 10.96 12.40
CA GLN A 25 -8.79 12.10 13.30
C GLN A 25 -7.53 12.89 13.63
N SER A 26 -6.35 12.45 13.21
CA SER A 26 -5.09 13.09 13.56
C SER A 26 -5.00 14.50 12.99
N GLU A 27 -4.87 15.47 13.91
CA GLU A 27 -4.53 16.86 13.60
C GLU A 27 -3.02 17.09 13.55
N ARG A 28 -2.26 16.22 14.23
CA ARG A 28 -0.80 16.23 14.20
C ARG A 28 -0.30 15.94 12.78
N VAL A 29 0.60 16.79 12.31
CA VAL A 29 1.38 16.57 11.08
C VAL A 29 2.79 16.13 11.48
N PRO A 30 3.31 14.98 11.02
CA PRO A 30 4.71 14.62 11.18
C PRO A 30 5.63 15.73 10.67
N SER A 31 6.73 16.03 11.37
CA SER A 31 7.63 17.14 11.05
C SER A 31 8.13 17.13 9.60
N LYS A 32 8.43 15.94 9.05
CA LYS A 32 8.80 15.76 7.64
C LYS A 32 7.70 16.22 6.68
N LEU A 33 6.44 15.90 6.97
CA LEU A 33 5.29 16.31 6.14
C LEU A 33 4.97 17.79 6.34
N GLN A 34 5.13 18.31 7.56
CA GLN A 34 4.98 19.73 7.85
C GLN A 34 5.99 20.58 7.07
N ALA A 35 7.25 20.12 6.99
CA ALA A 35 8.30 20.78 6.20
C ALA A 35 7.97 20.79 4.69
N LEU A 36 7.16 19.84 4.21
CA LEU A 36 6.65 19.78 2.83
C LEU A 36 5.35 20.58 2.64
N GLY A 37 4.89 21.34 3.64
CA GLY A 37 3.64 22.10 3.59
C GLY A 37 2.39 21.23 3.52
N GLN A 38 2.48 19.95 3.91
CA GLN A 38 1.34 19.03 3.86
C GLN A 38 0.34 19.31 5.00
N PRO A 39 -0.97 19.32 4.71
CA PRO A 39 -2.00 19.45 5.74
C PRO A 39 -2.11 18.18 6.60
N SER A 40 -2.88 18.25 7.70
CA SER A 40 -3.18 17.06 8.50
C SER A 40 -4.10 16.08 7.77
N VAL A 41 -4.07 14.80 8.17
CA VAL A 41 -4.95 13.77 7.60
C VAL A 41 -6.42 14.18 7.73
N LYS A 42 -6.81 14.75 8.89
CA LYS A 42 -8.16 15.28 9.12
C LYS A 42 -8.53 16.37 8.10
N GLN A 43 -7.61 17.29 7.80
CA GLN A 43 -7.83 18.35 6.81
C GLN A 43 -7.90 17.80 5.38
N MET A 44 -7.05 16.82 5.03
CA MET A 44 -7.11 16.14 3.73
C MET A 44 -8.46 15.47 3.52
N LEU A 45 -8.93 14.72 4.52
CA LEU A 45 -10.22 14.02 4.48
C LEU A 45 -11.40 14.99 4.39
N ALA A 46 -11.36 16.10 5.13
CA ALA A 46 -12.37 17.15 5.04
C ALA A 46 -12.45 17.76 3.63
N LYS A 47 -11.29 18.01 3.00
CA LYS A 47 -11.23 18.57 1.64
C LYS A 47 -11.86 17.66 0.59
N VAL A 48 -11.74 16.34 0.74
CA VAL A 48 -12.30 15.35 -0.20
C VAL A 48 -13.72 14.88 0.19
N GLY A 49 -14.34 15.50 1.20
CA GLY A 49 -15.68 15.13 1.67
C GLY A 49 -15.73 13.76 2.36
N ALA A 50 -14.58 13.18 2.74
CA ALA A 50 -14.47 11.93 3.47
C ALA A 50 -14.45 12.17 5.00
N THR A 51 -15.34 13.04 5.48
CA THR A 51 -15.45 13.35 6.91
C THR A 51 -16.10 12.21 7.68
N THR A 52 -15.75 12.09 8.95
CA THR A 52 -16.10 10.99 9.87
C THR A 52 -17.59 10.85 10.21
N SER A 53 -18.46 11.68 9.63
CA SER A 53 -19.89 11.41 9.68
C SER A 53 -20.14 10.17 8.82
N ALA A 54 -20.42 9.04 9.47
CA ALA A 54 -20.93 7.87 8.78
C ALA A 54 -22.08 8.35 7.85
N PRO A 55 -22.07 7.99 6.56
CA PRO A 55 -23.22 8.24 5.71
C PRO A 55 -24.47 7.73 6.42
N ALA A 56 -25.57 8.50 6.37
CA ALA A 56 -26.83 8.07 6.99
C ALA A 56 -27.26 6.66 6.53
N ALA A 57 -26.85 6.27 5.32
CA ALA A 57 -26.84 4.89 4.84
C ALA A 57 -25.63 4.64 3.93
N LEU A 58 -24.95 3.51 4.11
CA LEU A 58 -23.98 3.00 3.14
C LEU A 58 -24.73 2.43 1.93
N PRO A 59 -24.18 2.55 0.70
CA PRO A 59 -24.75 1.84 -0.44
C PRO A 59 -24.71 0.33 -0.20
N ALA A 60 -25.71 -0.39 -0.72
CA ALA A 60 -25.77 -1.85 -0.60
C ALA A 60 -24.59 -2.57 -1.29
N SER A 61 -23.95 -1.92 -2.26
CA SER A 61 -22.80 -2.44 -2.99
C SER A 61 -21.94 -1.30 -3.54
N VAL A 62 -20.62 -1.52 -3.61
CA VAL A 62 -19.64 -0.62 -4.24
C VAL A 62 -18.70 -1.48 -5.08
N ASP A 63 -18.50 -1.09 -6.34
CA ASP A 63 -17.52 -1.72 -7.23
C ASP A 63 -16.33 -0.79 -7.47
N LEU A 64 -15.15 -1.19 -6.98
CA LEU A 64 -13.90 -0.46 -7.18
C LEU A 64 -13.01 -1.08 -8.28
N ARG A 65 -13.40 -2.23 -8.84
CA ARG A 65 -12.63 -2.97 -9.85
C ARG A 65 -12.28 -2.17 -11.11
N PRO A 66 -13.07 -1.18 -11.59
CA PRO A 66 -12.69 -0.39 -12.76
C PRO A 66 -11.31 0.29 -12.64
N TRP A 67 -10.87 0.59 -11.42
CA TRP A 67 -9.59 1.21 -11.15
C TRP A 67 -8.50 0.23 -10.69
N CYS A 68 -8.82 -1.03 -10.43
CA CYS A 68 -7.82 -2.03 -10.10
C CYS A 68 -6.97 -2.40 -11.33
N SER A 69 -5.66 -2.54 -11.15
CA SER A 69 -4.77 -3.15 -12.13
C SER A 69 -5.12 -4.62 -12.40
N PRO A 70 -4.58 -5.22 -13.48
CA PRO A 70 -4.63 -6.66 -13.66
C PRO A 70 -4.20 -7.43 -12.41
N ILE A 71 -4.68 -8.67 -12.27
CA ILE A 71 -4.33 -9.50 -11.13
C ILE A 71 -2.91 -10.01 -11.32
N GLU A 72 -2.04 -9.67 -10.37
CA GLU A 72 -0.64 -10.09 -10.34
C GLU A 72 -0.45 -11.47 -9.70
N ASP A 73 0.64 -12.14 -10.08
CA ASP A 73 1.02 -13.44 -9.52
C ASP A 73 2.38 -13.34 -8.80
N GLN A 74 2.33 -13.34 -7.46
CA GLN A 74 3.51 -13.29 -6.60
C GLN A 74 4.39 -14.55 -6.68
N LYS A 75 3.92 -15.59 -7.37
CA LYS A 75 4.57 -16.90 -7.45
C LYS A 75 4.81 -17.44 -6.04
N ASN A 76 5.96 -18.06 -5.84
CA ASN A 76 6.32 -18.85 -4.67
C ASN A 76 7.19 -18.08 -3.66
N ILE A 77 7.15 -16.75 -3.66
CA ILE A 77 7.86 -15.90 -2.69
C ILE A 77 6.90 -15.13 -1.78
N GLY A 78 7.33 -14.83 -0.55
CA GLY A 78 6.59 -14.08 0.47
C GLY A 78 6.44 -12.57 0.21
N SER A 79 6.16 -12.15 -1.02
CA SER A 79 6.14 -10.73 -1.43
C SER A 79 4.76 -10.06 -1.38
N CYS A 80 3.79 -10.66 -0.67
CA CYS A 80 2.39 -10.21 -0.67
C CYS A 80 2.21 -8.76 -0.18
N THR A 81 3.02 -8.27 0.76
CA THR A 81 2.94 -6.87 1.21
C THR A 81 3.36 -5.90 0.10
N ALA A 82 4.39 -6.25 -0.68
CA ALA A 82 4.84 -5.45 -1.81
C ALA A 82 3.80 -5.46 -2.94
N HIS A 83 3.14 -6.61 -3.20
CA HIS A 83 2.03 -6.69 -4.14
C HIS A 83 0.85 -5.81 -3.72
N ALA A 84 0.47 -5.83 -2.44
CA ALA A 84 -0.57 -4.95 -1.92
C ALA A 84 -0.18 -3.46 -2.02
N GLY A 85 1.07 -3.12 -1.71
CA GLY A 85 1.59 -1.76 -1.81
C GLY A 85 1.62 -1.23 -3.25
N VAL A 86 2.09 -2.05 -4.20
CA VAL A 86 2.06 -1.74 -5.63
C VAL A 86 0.63 -1.60 -6.12
N GLY A 87 -0.26 -2.56 -5.82
CA GLY A 87 -1.66 -2.48 -6.23
C GLY A 87 -2.36 -1.21 -5.74
N LEU A 88 -2.00 -0.70 -4.56
CA LEU A 88 -2.48 0.60 -4.07
C LEU A 88 -2.01 1.78 -4.94
N VAL A 89 -0.73 1.81 -5.31
CA VAL A 89 -0.15 2.84 -6.19
C VAL A 89 -0.83 2.82 -7.56
N GLU A 90 -0.91 1.64 -8.18
CA GLU A 90 -1.48 1.47 -9.51
C GLU A 90 -2.97 1.81 -9.54
N TYR A 91 -3.70 1.44 -8.47
CA TYR A 91 -5.10 1.82 -8.29
C TYR A 91 -5.28 3.35 -8.32
N PHE A 92 -4.46 4.08 -7.56
CA PHE A 92 -4.57 5.54 -7.51
C PHE A 92 -4.05 6.22 -8.77
N GLU A 93 -3.04 5.69 -9.45
CA GLU A 93 -2.63 6.15 -10.79
C GLU A 93 -3.79 6.04 -11.79
N ARG A 94 -4.48 4.89 -11.80
CA ARG A 94 -5.65 4.66 -12.66
C ARG A 94 -6.82 5.56 -12.29
N ARG A 95 -7.10 5.71 -10.98
CA ARG A 95 -8.24 6.49 -10.49
C ARG A 95 -8.04 8.00 -10.66
N ALA A 96 -6.83 8.51 -10.44
CA ALA A 96 -6.55 9.94 -10.50
C ALA A 96 -6.25 10.41 -11.93
N PHE A 97 -5.56 9.60 -12.74
CA PHE A 97 -5.01 10.04 -14.03
C PHE A 97 -5.45 9.19 -15.22
N GLY A 98 -6.17 8.08 -15.00
CA GLY A 98 -6.55 7.15 -16.08
C GLY A 98 -5.35 6.43 -16.70
N LYS A 99 -4.19 6.42 -16.01
CA LYS A 99 -2.95 5.78 -16.48
C LYS A 99 -2.69 4.51 -15.68
N HIS A 100 -2.13 3.51 -16.33
CA HIS A 100 -1.62 2.33 -15.65
C HIS A 100 -0.09 2.39 -15.64
N LEU A 101 0.46 2.48 -14.43
CA LEU A 101 1.84 2.12 -14.14
C LEU A 101 1.85 0.63 -13.79
N ASP A 102 2.71 -0.17 -14.41
CA ASP A 102 3.04 -1.52 -13.93
C ASP A 102 4.30 -1.38 -13.06
N ALA A 103 4.11 -1.37 -11.74
CA ALA A 103 5.14 -0.97 -10.79
C ALA A 103 5.90 -2.20 -10.23
N SER A 104 7.21 -2.05 -10.05
CA SER A 104 8.09 -3.15 -9.66
C SER A 104 7.82 -3.67 -8.26
N ARG A 105 7.16 -4.83 -8.17
CA ARG A 105 6.85 -5.52 -6.90
C ARG A 105 8.12 -6.06 -6.25
N LEU A 106 9.06 -6.55 -7.05
CA LEU A 106 10.34 -7.06 -6.57
C LEU A 106 11.26 -5.96 -6.07
N PHE A 107 11.28 -4.79 -6.72
CA PHE A 107 12.00 -3.63 -6.19
C PHE A 107 11.46 -3.28 -4.80
N LEU A 108 10.15 -3.07 -4.67
CA LEU A 108 9.54 -2.70 -3.40
C LEU A 108 9.80 -3.76 -2.32
N TYR A 109 9.68 -5.05 -2.65
CA TYR A 109 9.98 -6.13 -1.72
C TYR A 109 11.45 -6.16 -1.27
N LYS A 110 12.38 -5.92 -2.21
CA LYS A 110 13.82 -5.89 -1.94
C LYS A 110 14.19 -4.72 -1.03
N VAL A 111 13.76 -3.51 -1.35
CA VAL A 111 14.10 -2.32 -0.53
C VAL A 111 13.44 -2.38 0.84
N THR A 112 12.27 -2.99 0.96
CA THR A 112 11.60 -3.23 2.26
C THR A 112 12.43 -4.15 3.15
N ARG A 113 12.91 -5.29 2.64
CA ARG A 113 13.77 -6.19 3.42
C ARG A 113 15.13 -5.58 3.73
N ASN A 114 15.67 -4.75 2.83
CA ASN A 114 16.90 -4.01 3.11
C ASN A 114 16.71 -3.04 4.30
N LEU A 115 15.58 -2.33 4.39
CA LEU A 115 15.26 -1.47 5.54
C LEU A 115 15.12 -2.25 6.85
N LEU A 116 14.66 -3.49 6.77
CA LEU A 116 14.55 -4.39 7.92
C LEU A 116 15.86 -5.08 8.28
N HIS A 117 16.92 -4.91 7.48
CA HIS A 117 18.18 -5.64 7.58
C HIS A 117 17.99 -7.18 7.54
N TRP A 118 17.00 -7.64 6.77
CA TRP A 118 16.70 -9.07 6.63
C TRP A 118 17.20 -9.63 5.30
N THR A 119 17.60 -10.89 5.33
CA THR A 119 18.10 -11.64 4.17
C THR A 119 17.20 -12.84 3.88
N GLY A 120 17.10 -13.25 2.62
CA GLY A 120 16.24 -14.38 2.22
C GLY A 120 14.75 -14.03 2.21
N ASP A 121 13.92 -15.00 1.84
CA ASP A 121 12.48 -14.80 1.69
C ASP A 121 11.76 -14.89 3.04
N THR A 122 11.67 -13.77 3.74
CA THR A 122 11.16 -13.67 5.13
C THR A 122 9.77 -13.05 5.23
N GLY A 123 9.23 -12.55 4.12
CA GLY A 123 8.13 -11.61 4.18
C GLY A 123 8.54 -10.23 4.71
N ALA A 124 7.54 -9.42 5.05
CA ALA A 124 7.72 -8.09 5.61
C ALA A 124 6.45 -7.60 6.35
N PHE A 125 6.65 -6.56 7.16
CA PHE A 125 5.58 -5.76 7.76
C PHE A 125 4.93 -4.83 6.72
N LEU A 126 3.63 -4.55 6.85
CA LEU A 126 2.94 -3.59 5.98
C LEU A 126 3.51 -2.18 6.21
N ARG A 127 3.73 -1.78 7.47
CA ARG A 127 4.35 -0.48 7.77
C ARG A 127 5.72 -0.29 7.13
N SER A 128 6.55 -1.32 7.10
CA SER A 128 7.89 -1.23 6.51
C SER A 128 7.80 -1.13 4.99
N THR A 129 6.83 -1.83 4.40
CA THR A 129 6.54 -1.73 2.97
C THR A 129 6.03 -0.34 2.59
N MET A 130 5.09 0.22 3.36
CA MET A 130 4.61 1.59 3.17
C MET A 130 5.72 2.62 3.40
N TYR A 131 6.57 2.42 4.42
CA TYR A 131 7.70 3.31 4.68
C TYR A 131 8.72 3.27 3.54
N ALA A 132 9.07 2.08 3.04
CA ALA A 132 9.90 1.90 1.85
C ALA A 132 9.32 2.65 0.64
N LEU A 133 8.02 2.49 0.39
CA LEU A 133 7.34 3.18 -0.70
C LEU A 133 7.43 4.72 -0.57
N THR A 134 7.23 5.27 0.63
CA THR A 134 7.37 6.72 0.86
C THR A 134 8.81 7.23 0.75
N LEU A 135 9.80 6.38 0.99
CA LEU A 135 11.21 6.76 1.01
C LEU A 135 11.88 6.62 -0.36
N PHE A 136 11.57 5.55 -1.09
CA PHE A 136 12.24 5.18 -2.33
C PHE A 136 11.33 5.27 -3.56
N GLY A 137 10.02 5.38 -3.37
CA GLY A 137 9.06 5.19 -4.45
C GLY A 137 9.04 3.76 -4.98
N VAL A 138 8.58 3.61 -6.21
CA VAL A 138 8.55 2.34 -6.93
C VAL A 138 8.75 2.61 -8.43
N PRO A 139 9.77 2.02 -9.08
CA PRO A 139 9.98 2.16 -10.52
C PRO A 139 9.02 1.27 -11.31
N PRO A 140 8.92 1.42 -12.64
CA PRO A 140 8.26 0.44 -13.50
C PRO A 140 8.87 -0.96 -13.36
N GLU A 141 8.08 -2.02 -13.56
CA GLU A 141 8.51 -3.44 -13.47
C GLU A 141 9.54 -3.83 -14.56
N GLU A 142 9.63 -3.10 -15.67
CA GLU A 142 10.52 -3.42 -16.80
C GLU A 142 12.04 -3.30 -16.50
N TYR A 143 12.42 -2.74 -15.34
CA TYR A 143 13.82 -2.50 -14.92
C TYR A 143 14.22 -3.34 -13.71
#